data_AF-A0A7S1ZXS7-F1
#
_entry.id   AF-A0A7S1ZXS7-F1
#
_cell.length_a   1.000
_cell.length_b   1.000
_cell.length_c   1.000
_cell.angle_alpha   90.00
_cell.angle_beta   90.00
_cell.angle_gamma   90.00
#
_symmetry.space_group_name_H-M   'P 1'
#
loop_
_entity.id
_entity.type
_entity.pdbx_description
1 polymer ?
#
loop_
_entity_poly.entity_id
_entity_poly.type
_entity_poly.pdbx_seq_one_letter_code
_entity_poly.pdbx_strand_id
1 'polypeptide(L)'
;FQEAFDRTGRILNIVVSPQNRSDPPRLLNYLTAPHVLVWSAALASSSLPGVFEANKLMVKDPDGTVRFESATGMTFQDGSMEADLPMEQLSEMFNINHFIISQANPHAVIFSSFNLNKSVWTNHFIGWTHGILLFLKNQLRAWFRNMIELVGG
;
A
#
# COMPACT_ATOMS: atom_id res chain seq x y z
N PHE A 1 9.94 13.43 1.27
CA PHE A 1 8.98 13.69 2.38
C PHE A 1 9.08 15.11 2.92
N GLN A 2 10.28 15.64 3.14
CA GLN A 2 10.49 17.01 3.65
C GLN A 2 9.73 18.06 2.81
N GLU A 3 9.89 18.02 1.49
CA GLU A 3 9.21 18.94 0.58
C GLU A 3 7.66 18.90 0.70
N ALA A 4 7.09 17.74 0.99
CA ALA A 4 5.65 17.61 1.20
C ALA A 4 5.22 18.20 2.55
N PHE A 5 6.03 18.02 3.59
CA PHE A 5 5.82 18.61 4.90
C PHE A 5 5.92 20.14 4.84
N ASP A 6 6.97 20.69 4.22
CA ASP A 6 7.17 22.14 4.10
C ASP A 6 6.04 22.82 3.32
N ARG A 7 5.48 22.13 2.30
CA ARG A 7 4.38 22.66 1.48
C ARG A 7 3.01 22.59 2.16
N THR A 8 2.76 21.58 2.97
CA THR A 8 1.40 21.28 3.49
C THR A 8 1.26 21.43 4.99
N GLY A 9 2.37 21.44 5.73
CA GLY A 9 2.41 21.31 7.19
C GLY A 9 1.95 19.93 7.71
N ARG A 10 1.67 18.96 6.83
CA ARG A 10 1.14 17.65 7.21
C ARG A 10 2.25 16.60 7.24
N ILE A 11 2.25 15.80 8.32
CA ILE A 11 3.18 14.68 8.48
C ILE A 11 2.65 13.48 7.69
N LEU A 12 3.40 13.06 6.68
CA LEU A 12 3.11 11.86 5.90
C LEU A 12 4.02 10.72 6.34
N ASN A 13 3.42 9.57 6.62
CA ASN A 13 4.10 8.33 7.00
C ASN A 13 3.71 7.22 6.01
N ILE A 14 4.69 6.51 5.46
CA ILE A 14 4.49 5.36 4.57
C ILE A 14 5.37 4.21 5.06
N VAL A 15 4.79 3.02 5.20
CA VAL A 15 5.53 1.81 5.60
C VAL A 15 5.90 1.02 4.35
N VAL A 16 7.13 0.53 4.32
CA VAL A 16 7.61 -0.36 3.28
C VAL A 16 8.36 -1.53 3.91
N SER A 17 8.16 -2.73 3.39
CA SER A 17 8.92 -3.90 3.80
C SER A 17 10.00 -4.21 2.77
N PRO A 18 11.26 -4.45 3.18
CA PRO A 18 12.28 -4.94 2.27
C PRO A 18 11.89 -6.31 1.73
N GLN A 19 12.29 -6.63 0.49
CA GLN A 19 12.06 -7.97 -0.08
C GLN A 19 12.80 -9.06 0.70
N ASN A 20 13.91 -8.71 1.34
CA ASN A 20 14.66 -9.60 2.20
C ASN A 20 13.92 -9.78 3.54
N ARG A 21 13.42 -10.99 3.79
CA ARG A 21 12.66 -11.33 5.02
C ARG A 21 13.46 -11.17 6.33
N SER A 22 14.77 -11.02 6.25
CA SER A 22 15.61 -10.80 7.43
C SER A 22 15.54 -9.37 7.96
N ASP A 23 15.16 -8.41 7.12
CA ASP A 23 15.19 -6.99 7.47
C ASP A 23 13.79 -6.53 7.92
N PRO A 24 13.69 -5.75 9.03
CA PRO A 24 12.40 -5.28 9.51
C PRO A 24 11.79 -4.22 8.58
N PRO A 25 10.44 -4.04 8.62
CA PRO A 25 9.78 -2.98 7.88
C PRO A 25 10.29 -1.59 8.28
N ARG A 26 10.38 -0.69 7.30
CA ARG A 26 10.83 0.70 7.49
C ARG A 26 9.64 1.66 7.44
N LEU A 27 9.54 2.53 8.43
CA LEU A 27 8.63 3.66 8.46
C LEU A 27 9.30 4.89 7.81
N LEU A 28 8.82 5.29 6.65
CA LEU A 28 9.32 6.43 5.88
C LEU A 28 8.51 7.69 6.20
N ASN A 29 9.20 8.74 6.63
CA ASN A 29 8.61 10.06 6.87
C ASN A 29 9.65 11.17 6.71
N TYR A 30 9.28 12.40 7.08
CA TYR A 30 10.19 13.55 6.97
C TYR A 30 11.38 13.48 7.94
N LEU A 31 11.27 12.75 9.05
CA LEU A 31 12.36 12.57 10.02
C LEU A 31 13.32 11.45 9.59
N THR A 32 12.79 10.31 9.14
CA THR A 32 13.60 9.12 8.81
C THR A 32 14.11 9.14 7.37
N ALA A 33 13.37 9.74 6.44
CA ALA A 33 13.63 9.69 5.00
C ALA A 33 13.24 11.01 4.30
N PRO A 34 13.81 12.17 4.70
CA PRO A 34 13.39 13.50 4.20
C PRO A 34 13.45 13.62 2.68
N HIS A 35 14.49 13.05 2.05
CA HIS A 35 14.78 13.19 0.62
C HIS A 35 14.10 12.14 -0.27
N VAL A 36 13.45 11.12 0.31
CA VAL A 36 12.74 10.11 -0.47
C VAL A 36 11.50 10.71 -1.14
N LEU A 37 11.31 10.37 -2.41
CA LEU A 37 10.16 10.78 -3.21
C LEU A 37 8.91 10.01 -2.77
N VAL A 38 7.88 10.75 -2.38
CA VAL A 38 6.62 10.20 -1.85
C VAL A 38 5.97 9.20 -2.82
N TRP A 39 5.97 9.49 -4.13
CA TRP A 39 5.38 8.59 -5.12
C TRP A 39 6.13 7.25 -5.20
N SER A 40 7.46 7.25 -5.05
CA SER A 40 8.27 6.03 -5.08
C SER A 40 8.02 5.18 -3.85
N ALA A 41 7.89 5.81 -2.68
CA ALA A 41 7.49 5.17 -1.43
C ALA A 41 6.08 4.59 -1.52
N ALA A 42 5.12 5.32 -2.09
CA ALA A 42 3.75 4.84 -2.28
C ALA A 42 3.71 3.62 -3.22
N LEU A 43 4.45 3.67 -4.33
CA LEU A 43 4.56 2.55 -5.28
C LEU A 43 5.13 1.30 -4.59
N ALA A 44 6.24 1.45 -3.87
CA ALA A 44 6.85 0.37 -3.09
C ALA A 44 5.90 -0.21 -2.03
N SER A 45 5.18 0.65 -1.32
CA SER A 45 4.20 0.24 -0.31
C SER A 45 3.00 -0.50 -0.93
N SER A 46 2.58 -0.15 -2.14
CA SER A 46 1.51 -0.86 -2.87
C SER A 46 1.97 -2.08 -3.66
N SER A 47 3.26 -2.42 -3.61
CA SER A 47 3.83 -3.51 -4.40
C SER A 47 3.51 -4.85 -3.75
N LEU A 48 2.32 -5.37 -4.02
CA LEU A 48 1.85 -6.65 -3.47
C LEU A 48 2.65 -7.83 -4.03
N PRO A 49 3.20 -8.71 -3.17
CA PRO A 49 3.88 -9.93 -3.61
C PRO A 49 3.00 -10.77 -4.55
N GLY A 50 3.45 -10.94 -5.79
CA GLY A 50 2.76 -11.76 -6.81
C GLY A 50 1.76 -11.00 -7.70
N VAL A 51 1.40 -9.75 -7.38
CA VAL A 51 0.60 -8.89 -8.26
C VAL A 51 1.48 -7.82 -8.92
N PHE A 52 2.34 -7.18 -8.13
CA PHE A 52 3.26 -6.14 -8.60
C PHE A 52 4.69 -6.48 -8.21
N GLU A 53 5.64 -6.14 -9.09
CA GLU A 53 7.07 -6.33 -8.81
C GLU A 53 7.52 -5.40 -7.68
N ALA A 54 8.47 -5.86 -6.87
CA ALA A 54 9.04 -5.07 -5.79
C ALA A 54 9.79 -3.85 -6.38
N ASN A 55 9.52 -2.67 -5.83
CA ASN A 55 10.02 -1.41 -6.36
C ASN A 55 11.15 -0.83 -5.50
N LYS A 56 12.02 -0.04 -6.13
CA LYS A 56 13.13 0.64 -5.44
C LYS A 56 12.70 2.03 -5.00
N LEU A 57 13.17 2.45 -3.83
CA LEU A 57 12.97 3.82 -3.36
C LEU A 57 13.84 4.79 -4.16
N MET A 58 13.29 5.97 -4.45
CA MET A 58 13.99 7.03 -5.16
C MET A 58 14.17 8.24 -4.26
N VAL A 59 15.35 8.84 -4.34
CA VAL A 59 15.77 9.99 -3.54
C VAL A 59 16.04 11.15 -4.47
N LYS A 60 15.61 12.33 -4.05
CA LYS A 60 15.90 13.60 -4.73
C LYS A 60 17.08 14.28 -4.03
N ASP A 61 18.14 14.53 -4.80
CA ASP A 61 19.30 15.31 -4.34
C ASP A 61 18.98 16.80 -4.21
N PRO A 62 19.78 17.55 -3.44
CA PRO A 62 19.70 19.01 -3.39
C PRO A 62 19.77 19.67 -4.77
N ASP A 63 20.53 19.08 -5.68
CA ASP A 63 20.68 19.55 -7.07
C ASP A 63 19.46 19.27 -7.95
N GLY A 64 18.42 18.62 -7.41
CA GLY A 64 17.20 18.23 -8.11
C GLY A 64 17.30 16.92 -8.88
N THR A 65 18.49 16.31 -8.95
CA THR A 65 18.71 15.00 -9.56
C THR A 65 18.00 13.90 -8.77
N VAL A 66 17.40 12.94 -9.49
CA VAL A 66 16.74 11.79 -8.88
C VAL A 66 17.61 10.55 -9.06
N ARG A 67 17.87 9.84 -7.96
CA ARG A 67 18.63 8.58 -7.96
C ARG A 67 17.93 7.53 -7.11
N PHE A 68 18.36 6.28 -7.21
CA PHE A 68 17.90 5.23 -6.30
C PHE A 68 18.51 5.41 -4.90
N GLU A 69 17.74 5.14 -3.85
CA GLU A 69 18.19 5.23 -2.46
C GLU A 69 19.38 4.29 -2.19
N SER A 70 19.32 3.08 -2.75
CA SER A 70 20.30 2.03 -2.52
C SER A 70 21.02 1.66 -3.82
N ALA A 71 22.34 1.77 -3.83
CA ALA A 71 23.21 1.34 -4.92
C ALA A 71 23.24 -0.20 -5.06
N THR A 72 23.00 -0.93 -3.97
CA THR A 72 22.98 -2.40 -3.94
C THR A 72 21.69 -3.01 -4.46
N GLY A 73 20.74 -2.18 -4.91
CA GLY A 73 19.52 -2.65 -5.56
C GLY A 73 18.48 -3.24 -4.62
N MET A 74 18.50 -2.86 -3.33
CA MET A 74 17.44 -3.23 -2.38
C MET A 74 16.06 -2.81 -2.93
N THR A 75 15.17 -3.79 -3.01
CA THR A 75 13.78 -3.64 -3.44
C THR A 75 12.86 -3.72 -2.24
N PHE A 76 11.75 -3.01 -2.33
CA PHE A 76 10.73 -2.91 -1.29
C PHE A 76 9.39 -3.36 -1.84
N GLN A 77 8.59 -3.95 -0.96
CA GLN A 77 7.27 -4.49 -1.24
C GLN A 77 6.29 -4.10 -0.12
N ASP A 78 5.03 -4.42 -0.34
CA ASP A 78 3.98 -4.20 0.64
C ASP A 78 4.22 -5.01 1.91
N GLY A 79 4.28 -4.31 3.04
CA GLY A 79 4.42 -4.88 4.38
C GLY A 79 3.09 -5.14 5.08
N SER A 80 1.96 -4.70 4.51
CA SER A 80 0.65 -4.80 5.15
C SER A 80 0.17 -6.23 5.31
N MET A 81 0.81 -7.20 4.64
CA MET A 81 0.53 -8.62 4.81
C MET A 81 1.16 -9.21 6.08
N GLU A 82 2.24 -8.61 6.58
CA GLU A 82 3.05 -9.16 7.67
C GLU A 82 2.86 -8.43 9.01
N ALA A 83 2.53 -7.13 8.99
CA ALA A 83 2.29 -6.37 10.22
C ALA A 83 1.14 -5.36 10.05
N ASP A 84 0.27 -5.28 11.06
CA ASP A 84 -0.71 -4.20 11.20
C ASP A 84 -0.01 -2.83 11.27
N LEU A 85 -0.78 -1.75 11.11
CA LEU A 85 -0.30 -0.36 11.16
C LEU A 85 0.69 -0.14 12.33
N PRO A 86 1.85 0.53 12.12
CA PRO A 86 2.91 0.67 13.13
C PRO A 86 2.55 1.73 14.19
N MET A 87 1.51 1.47 14.98
CA MET A 87 0.96 2.42 15.95
C MET A 87 1.96 2.76 17.06
N GLU A 88 2.73 1.78 17.53
CA GLU A 88 3.74 1.99 18.59
C GLU A 88 4.84 2.95 18.11
N GLN A 89 5.43 2.69 16.95
CA GLN A 89 6.45 3.57 16.36
C GLN A 89 5.90 4.99 16.11
N LEU A 90 4.66 5.11 15.61
CA LEU A 90 4.03 6.42 15.39
C LEU A 90 3.76 7.16 16.71
N SER A 91 3.32 6.44 17.75
CA SER A 91 3.10 6.98 19.09
C SER A 91 4.40 7.53 19.68
N GLU A 92 5.51 6.78 19.56
CA GLU A 92 6.82 7.20 20.06
C GLU A 92 7.39 8.39 19.28
N MET A 93 7.34 8.34 17.95
CA MET A 93 7.93 9.37 17.10
C MET A 93 7.20 10.72 17.17
N PHE A 94 5.88 10.69 17.30
CA PHE A 94 5.04 11.89 17.20
C PHE A 94 4.23 12.19 18.47
N ASN A 95 4.45 11.46 19.56
CA ASN A 95 3.71 11.57 20.81
C ASN A 95 2.18 11.50 20.60
N ILE A 96 1.74 10.55 19.77
CA ILE A 96 0.33 10.36 19.40
C ILE A 96 -0.31 9.35 20.36
N ASN A 97 -1.42 9.74 20.98
CA ASN A 97 -2.19 8.88 21.90
C ASN A 97 -3.54 8.40 21.34
N HIS A 98 -4.00 8.96 20.21
CA HIS A 98 -5.28 8.60 19.59
C HIS A 98 -5.09 8.33 18.09
N PHE A 99 -5.66 7.22 17.62
CA PHE A 99 -5.63 6.82 16.22
C PHE A 99 -7.04 6.67 15.67
N ILE A 100 -7.28 7.26 14.49
CA ILE A 100 -8.48 6.99 13.69
C ILE A 100 -8.03 6.09 12.54
N ILE A 101 -8.56 4.86 12.51
CA ILE A 101 -8.16 3.83 11.56
C ILE A 101 -9.29 3.57 10.59
N SER A 102 -8.98 3.62 9.29
CA SER A 102 -9.87 3.16 8.23
C SER A 102 -9.26 1.92 7.59
N GLN A 103 -9.76 0.75 7.98
CA GLN A 103 -9.37 -0.52 7.38
C GLN A 103 -10.47 -0.96 6.41
N ALA A 104 -10.15 -0.96 5.12
CA ALA A 104 -10.95 -1.64 4.13
C ALA A 104 -10.62 -3.13 4.21
N ASN A 105 -11.55 -3.93 4.71
CA ASN A 105 -11.35 -5.36 4.91
C ASN A 105 -11.87 -6.16 3.69
N PRO A 106 -11.00 -6.63 2.78
CA PRO A 106 -11.43 -7.40 1.61
C PRO A 106 -11.99 -8.80 1.96
N HIS A 107 -11.65 -9.38 3.12
CA HIS A 107 -12.13 -10.73 3.48
C HIS A 107 -13.62 -10.76 3.82
N ALA A 108 -14.19 -9.65 4.30
CA ALA A 108 -15.62 -9.55 4.55
C ALA A 108 -16.45 -9.73 3.27
N VAL A 109 -15.92 -9.33 2.11
CA VAL A 109 -16.57 -9.48 0.80
C VAL A 109 -16.43 -10.90 0.26
N ILE A 110 -15.29 -11.55 0.53
CA ILE A 110 -15.09 -12.98 0.22
C ILE A 110 -16.07 -13.82 1.06
N PHE A 111 -16.23 -13.51 2.34
CA PHE A 111 -17.17 -14.21 3.21
C PHE A 111 -18.65 -13.93 2.91
N SER A 112 -19.02 -12.71 2.52
CA SER A 112 -20.40 -12.38 2.14
C SER A 112 -20.82 -13.02 0.82
N SER A 113 -19.88 -13.29 -0.08
CA SER A 113 -20.14 -13.98 -1.35
C SER A 113 -20.52 -15.46 -1.17
N PHE A 114 -20.18 -16.10 -0.04
CA PHE A 114 -20.65 -17.46 0.27
C PHE A 114 -22.14 -17.54 0.61
N ASN A 115 -22.82 -16.41 0.81
CA ASN A 115 -24.28 -16.38 1.06
C ASN A 115 -25.12 -16.20 -0.22
N LEU A 116 -24.50 -16.16 -1.40
CA LEU A 116 -25.22 -16.24 -2.67
C LEU A 116 -25.61 -17.70 -2.94
N ASN A 117 -26.89 -18.00 -2.69
CA ASN A 117 -27.65 -19.18 -3.10
C ASN A 117 -26.83 -20.43 -3.47
N LYS A 118 -26.78 -21.41 -2.55
CA LYS A 118 -26.21 -22.75 -2.76
C LYS A 118 -26.77 -23.39 -4.04
N SER A 119 -26.05 -23.31 -5.15
CA SER A 119 -26.22 -24.25 -6.25
C SER A 119 -25.52 -25.55 -5.88
N VAL A 120 -26.32 -26.59 -5.71
CA VAL A 120 -25.97 -27.95 -5.22
C VAL A 120 -24.93 -28.67 -6.09
N TRP A 121 -24.48 -28.07 -7.21
CA TRP A 121 -23.62 -28.69 -8.21
C TRP A 121 -22.26 -28.00 -8.44
N THR A 122 -21.85 -27.05 -7.59
CA THR A 122 -20.61 -26.28 -7.79
C THR A 122 -19.49 -26.76 -6.87
N ASN A 123 -18.40 -27.29 -7.43
CA ASN A 123 -17.19 -27.65 -6.67
C ASN A 123 -16.67 -26.44 -5.89
N HIS A 124 -16.21 -26.66 -4.66
CA HIS A 124 -15.69 -25.62 -3.74
C HIS A 124 -14.66 -24.69 -4.41
N PHE A 125 -13.80 -25.25 -5.27
CA PHE A 125 -12.78 -24.51 -6.00
C PHE A 125 -13.35 -23.58 -7.09
N ILE A 126 -14.43 -24.00 -7.76
CA ILE A 126 -15.10 -23.21 -8.81
C ILE A 126 -15.92 -22.07 -8.20
N GLY A 127 -16.52 -22.29 -7.03
CA GLY A 127 -17.19 -21.21 -6.29
C GLY A 127 -16.20 -20.12 -5.85
N TRP A 128 -15.03 -20.52 -5.37
CA TRP A 128 -13.98 -19.60 -4.94
C TRP A 128 -13.40 -18.77 -6.09
N THR A 129 -13.10 -19.39 -7.23
CA THR A 129 -12.61 -18.67 -8.42
C THR A 129 -13.67 -17.74 -8.99
N HIS A 130 -14.94 -18.16 -9.00
CA HIS A 130 -16.04 -17.31 -9.46
C HIS A 130 -16.25 -16.09 -8.55
N GLY A 131 -16.13 -16.26 -7.23
CA GLY A 131 -16.19 -15.18 -6.26
C GLY A 131 -15.07 -14.15 -6.44
N ILE A 132 -13.83 -14.61 -6.63
CA ILE A 132 -12.68 -13.74 -6.90
C ILE A 132 -12.83 -13.00 -8.23
N LEU A 133 -13.28 -13.69 -9.28
CA LEU A 133 -13.49 -13.07 -10.59
C LEU A 133 -14.57 -11.98 -10.54
N LEU A 134 -15.68 -12.24 -9.83
CA LEU A 134 -16.75 -11.26 -9.61
C LEU A 134 -16.26 -10.06 -8.80
N PHE A 135 -15.46 -10.29 -7.76
CA PHE A 135 -14.85 -9.22 -6.97
C PHE A 135 -13.93 -8.35 -7.83
N LEU A 136 -12.98 -8.95 -8.54
CA LEU A 136 -12.06 -8.25 -9.45
C LEU A 136 -12.83 -7.45 -10.52
N LYS A 137 -13.85 -8.05 -11.13
CA LYS A 137 -14.70 -7.37 -12.12
C LYS A 137 -15.39 -6.14 -11.52
N ASN A 138 -15.92 -6.26 -10.30
CA ASN A 138 -16.59 -5.14 -9.64
C ASN A 138 -15.61 -4.03 -9.21
N GLN A 139 -14.43 -4.41 -8.71
CA GLN A 139 -13.36 -3.46 -8.39
C GLN A 139 -12.86 -2.70 -9.62
N LEU A 140 -12.60 -3.42 -10.73
CA LEU A 140 -12.21 -2.80 -12.00
C LEU A 140 -13.29 -1.84 -12.51
N ARG A 141 -14.57 -2.24 -12.44
CA ARG A 141 -15.68 -1.41 -12.92
C ARG A 141 -15.87 -0.14 -12.07
N ALA A 142 -15.63 -0.21 -10.76
CA ALA A 142 -15.64 0.95 -9.88
C ALA A 142 -14.44 1.87 -10.15
N TRP A 143 -13.25 1.29 -10.31
CA TRP A 143 -12.03 2.03 -10.66
C TRP A 143 -12.18 2.77 -11.99
N PHE A 144 -12.70 2.12 -13.03
CA PHE A 144 -12.94 2.76 -14.33
C PHE A 144 -13.94 3.92 -14.26
N ARG A 145 -15.01 3.79 -13.46
CA ARG A 145 -15.97 4.90 -13.28
C ARG A 145 -15.31 6.11 -12.62
N ASN A 146 -14.56 5.89 -11.54
CA ASN A 146 -13.87 6.96 -10.84
C ASN A 146 -12.78 7.61 -11.72
N MET A 147 -12.11 6.83 -12.58
CA MET A 147 -11.13 7.35 -13.53
C MET A 147 -11.79 8.21 -14.63
N ILE A 148 -12.96 7.81 -15.13
CA ILE A 148 -13.73 8.60 -16.11
C ILE A 148 -14.23 9.90 -15.49
N GLU A 149 -14.69 9.88 -14.23
CA GLU A 149 -15.11 11.08 -13.50
C GLU A 149 -13.94 12.04 -13.23
N LEU A 150 -12.71 11.54 -13.04
CA LEU A 150 -11.50 12.35 -12.86
C LEU A 150 -10.96 12.97 -14.16
N VAL A 151 -11.22 12.36 -15.32
CA VAL A 151 -10.73 12.84 -16.64
C VAL A 151 -11.79 13.65 -17.39
N GLY A 152 -13.07 13.48 -17.06
CA GLY A 152 -14.20 14.14 -17.71
C GLY A 152 -14.69 15.43 -17.04
N GLY A 153 -13.89 16.01 -16.13
CA GLY A 153 -14.15 17.32 -15.50
C GLY A 153 -13.47 18.47 -16.22
#